data_AF-A0A1Q2HSZ9-F1
#
_entry.id   AF-A0A1Q2HSZ9-F1
#
_cell.length_a   1.000
_cell.length_b   1.000
_cell.length_c   1.000
_cell.angle_alpha   90.00
_cell.angle_beta   90.00
_cell.angle_gamma   90.00
#
_symmetry.space_group_name_H-M   'P 1'
#
loop_
_entity.id
_entity.type
_entity.pdbx_description
1 polymer ?
#
loop_
_entity_poly.entity_id
_entity_poly.type
_entity_poly.pdbx_seq_one_letter_code
_entity_poly.pdbx_strand_id
1 'polypeptide(L)'
;MNAGEINKEQLIAGCKRGEQEAYRQLVDIYSDKIYGYFASCTRDPEAAEELLSDFYFKLLKSIKSYKNGSFEAWIFKIAGSVYYDYLRKVIRERENYSRYREEKEYLDRQHESDETETDLEKAVSELDEDSRNLVMLRYYSDMSFKEIAEATGKPVGTVLTKIHRALKKMKTVIENESR
;
A
#
# COMPACT_ATOMS: atom_id res chain seq x y z
N MET A 1 -22.37 3.61 30.55
CA MET A 1 -23.21 3.68 29.34
C MET A 1 -22.26 3.80 28.15
N ASN A 2 -21.87 2.68 27.54
CA ASN A 2 -20.89 2.69 26.45
C ASN A 2 -21.58 3.05 25.14
N ALA A 3 -21.29 4.24 24.64
CA ALA A 3 -21.68 4.68 23.31
C ALA A 3 -20.99 3.75 22.28
N GLY A 4 -21.82 2.97 21.59
CA GLY A 4 -21.61 2.45 20.24
C GLY A 4 -20.27 1.78 19.96
N GLU A 5 -20.17 0.48 20.19
CA GLU A 5 -19.42 -0.35 19.24
C GLU A 5 -20.09 -0.14 17.87
N ILE A 6 -19.50 0.70 17.02
CA ILE A 6 -19.95 0.87 15.65
C ILE A 6 -19.86 -0.51 15.00
N ASN A 7 -21.02 -1.12 14.75
CA ASN A 7 -21.07 -2.42 14.14
C ASN A 7 -20.60 -2.29 12.69
N LYS A 8 -19.38 -2.76 12.43
CA LYS A 8 -18.74 -2.75 11.11
C LYS A 8 -19.63 -3.30 10.00
N GLU A 9 -20.43 -4.32 10.29
CA GLU A 9 -21.34 -4.92 9.30
C GLU A 9 -22.48 -3.96 8.94
N GLN A 10 -23.01 -3.23 9.92
CA GLN A 10 -24.00 -2.18 9.70
C GLN A 10 -23.40 -1.02 8.91
N LEU A 11 -22.16 -0.63 9.22
CA LEU A 11 -21.43 0.42 8.51
C LEU A 11 -21.24 0.06 7.04
N ILE A 12 -20.73 -1.15 6.76
CA ILE A 12 -20.57 -1.66 5.40
C ILE A 12 -21.91 -1.72 4.67
N ALA A 13 -22.99 -2.16 5.34
CA ALA A 13 -24.32 -2.20 4.75
C ALA A 13 -24.84 -0.78 4.40
N GLY A 14 -24.58 0.22 5.25
CA GLY A 14 -24.89 1.63 4.98
C GLY A 14 -24.13 2.15 3.76
N CYS A 15 -22.82 1.89 3.67
CA CYS A 15 -22.02 2.26 2.50
C CYS A 15 -22.57 1.64 1.21
N LYS A 16 -22.98 0.36 1.25
CA LYS A 16 -23.60 -0.31 0.10
C LYS A 16 -24.93 0.32 -0.33
N ARG A 17 -25.68 0.90 0.60
CA ARG A 17 -26.91 1.67 0.32
C ARG A 17 -26.65 3.10 -0.16
N GLY A 18 -25.42 3.59 -0.07
CA GLY A 18 -25.06 4.95 -0.48
C GLY A 18 -25.19 5.99 0.64
N GLU A 19 -25.24 5.56 1.90
CA GLU A 19 -25.37 6.46 3.05
C GLU A 19 -24.06 7.22 3.28
N GLN A 20 -24.10 8.55 3.14
CA GLN A 20 -22.90 9.39 3.25
C GLN A 20 -22.23 9.30 4.62
N GLU A 21 -23.02 9.24 5.69
CA GLU A 21 -22.50 9.16 7.05
C GLU A 21 -21.78 7.82 7.31
N ALA A 22 -22.28 6.73 6.73
CA ALA A 22 -21.60 5.45 6.79
C ALA A 22 -20.25 5.49 6.06
N TYR A 23 -20.17 6.16 4.91
CA TYR A 23 -18.90 6.35 4.23
C TYR A 23 -17.91 7.21 5.02
N ARG A 24 -18.38 8.31 5.63
CA ARG A 24 -17.53 9.17 6.46
C ARG A 24 -16.90 8.38 7.59
N GLN A 25 -17.70 7.67 8.37
CA GLN A 25 -17.20 6.85 9.47
C GLN A 25 -16.27 5.72 8.98
N LEU A 26 -16.56 5.12 7.82
CA LEU A 26 -15.67 4.12 7.24
C LEU A 26 -14.31 4.71 6.86
N VAL A 27 -14.32 5.88 6.23
CA VAL A 27 -13.10 6.62 5.86
C VAL A 27 -12.33 6.97 7.12
N ASP A 28 -12.96 7.53 8.15
CA ASP A 28 -12.31 7.89 9.42
C ASP A 28 -11.61 6.70 10.08
N ILE A 29 -12.18 5.49 10.00
CA ILE A 29 -11.60 4.27 10.58
C ILE A 29 -10.35 3.80 9.82
N TYR A 30 -10.29 3.98 8.50
CA TYR A 30 -9.26 3.39 7.64
C TYR A 30 -8.25 4.38 7.06
N SER A 31 -8.52 5.69 7.12
CA SER A 31 -7.68 6.73 6.52
C SER A 31 -6.22 6.61 6.93
N ASP A 32 -5.95 6.62 8.23
CA ASP A 32 -4.57 6.61 8.75
C ASP A 32 -3.81 5.34 8.35
N LYS A 33 -4.49 4.19 8.35
CA LYS A 33 -3.88 2.90 7.98
C LYS A 33 -3.55 2.84 6.50
N ILE A 34 -4.44 3.37 5.65
CA ILE A 34 -4.26 3.36 4.19
C ILE A 34 -3.24 4.42 3.78
N TYR A 35 -3.27 5.59 4.41
CA TYR A 35 -2.25 6.60 4.26
C TYR A 35 -0.87 6.07 4.67
N GLY A 36 -0.75 5.48 5.86
CA GLY A 36 0.51 4.90 6.34
C GLY A 36 1.05 3.81 5.41
N TYR A 37 0.18 2.98 4.84
CA TYR A 37 0.56 2.03 3.80
C TYR A 37 1.11 2.71 2.55
N PHE A 38 0.43 3.75 2.03
CA PHE A 38 0.91 4.49 0.86
C PHE A 38 2.20 5.25 1.14
N ALA A 39 2.28 5.99 2.24
CA ALA A 39 3.47 6.74 2.65
C ALA A 39 4.70 5.82 2.80
N SER A 40 4.51 4.65 3.40
CA SER A 40 5.59 3.65 3.51
C SER A 40 5.99 3.05 2.16
N CYS A 41 5.06 2.95 1.21
CA CYS A 41 5.32 2.43 -0.13
C CYS A 41 6.04 3.46 -1.02
N THR A 42 5.57 4.71 -1.03
CA THR A 42 6.04 5.80 -1.90
C THR A 42 7.26 6.52 -1.34
N ARG A 43 7.35 6.68 -0.01
CA ARG A 43 8.27 7.62 0.67
C ARG A 43 8.12 9.06 0.17
N ASP A 44 6.92 9.39 -0.26
CA ASP A 44 6.55 10.69 -0.81
C ASP A 44 5.15 11.01 -0.25
N PRO A 45 5.04 11.98 0.67
CA PRO A 45 3.77 12.40 1.26
C PRO A 45 2.77 12.90 0.22
N GLU A 46 3.22 13.62 -0.81
CA GLU A 46 2.34 14.15 -1.85
C GLU A 46 1.75 13.01 -2.68
N ALA A 47 2.60 12.06 -3.10
CA ALA A 47 2.13 10.85 -3.78
C ALA A 47 1.20 10.01 -2.88
N ALA A 48 1.48 9.93 -1.57
CA ALA A 48 0.62 9.20 -0.64
C ALA A 48 -0.79 9.83 -0.52
N GLU A 49 -0.90 11.15 -0.49
CA GLU A 49 -2.17 11.87 -0.51
C GLU A 49 -2.94 11.69 -1.82
N GLU A 50 -2.24 11.71 -2.96
CA GLU A 50 -2.83 11.43 -4.28
C GLU A 50 -3.42 10.00 -4.30
N LEU A 51 -2.64 9.00 -3.87
CA LEU A 51 -3.07 7.60 -3.82
C LEU A 51 -4.23 7.39 -2.84
N LEU A 52 -4.25 8.10 -1.71
CA LEU A 52 -5.36 8.05 -0.75
C LEU A 52 -6.66 8.55 -1.38
N SER A 53 -6.58 9.64 -2.14
CA SER A 53 -7.72 10.17 -2.90
C SER A 53 -8.22 9.15 -3.93
N ASP A 54 -7.34 8.58 -4.74
CA ASP A 54 -7.65 7.53 -5.73
C ASP A 54 -8.28 6.29 -5.07
N PHE A 55 -7.77 5.92 -3.90
CA PHE A 55 -8.32 4.85 -3.09
C PHE A 55 -9.78 5.13 -2.70
N TYR A 56 -10.13 6.33 -2.24
CA TYR A 56 -11.52 6.65 -1.90
C TYR A 56 -12.44 6.53 -3.11
N PHE A 57 -12.03 7.03 -4.28
CA PHE A 57 -12.81 6.86 -5.51
C PHE A 57 -13.04 5.38 -5.86
N LYS A 58 -12.00 4.55 -5.72
CA LYS A 58 -12.08 3.11 -6.01
C LYS A 58 -12.89 2.36 -4.95
N LEU A 59 -12.79 2.74 -3.68
CA LEU A 59 -13.59 2.22 -2.56
C LEU A 59 -15.09 2.44 -2.80
N LEU A 60 -15.48 3.69 -3.11
CA LEU A 60 -16.86 4.05 -3.43
C LEU A 60 -17.45 3.20 -4.56
N LYS A 61 -16.68 3.02 -5.65
CA LYS A 61 -17.10 2.20 -6.80
C LYS A 61 -17.19 0.71 -6.48
N SER A 62 -16.38 0.23 -5.54
CA SER A 62 -16.18 -1.20 -5.30
C SER A 62 -16.94 -1.74 -4.10
N ILE A 63 -17.41 -0.92 -3.16
CA ILE A 63 -17.99 -1.39 -1.88
C ILE A 63 -19.15 -2.38 -2.03
N LYS A 64 -19.94 -2.25 -3.10
CA LYS A 64 -21.06 -3.15 -3.40
C LYS A 64 -20.60 -4.56 -3.76
N SER A 65 -19.36 -4.72 -4.22
CA SER A 65 -18.77 -6.00 -4.58
C SER A 65 -18.25 -6.80 -3.39
N TYR A 66 -18.01 -6.15 -2.23
CA TYR A 66 -17.62 -6.85 -1.02
C TYR A 66 -18.74 -7.81 -0.59
N LYS A 67 -18.41 -9.07 -0.28
CA LYS A 67 -19.39 -10.08 0.13
C LYS A 67 -19.23 -10.48 1.59
N ASN A 68 -18.13 -11.17 1.88
CA ASN A 68 -17.79 -11.74 3.17
C ASN A 68 -16.26 -11.88 3.28
N GLY A 69 -15.77 -12.30 4.44
CA GLY A 69 -14.35 -12.44 4.74
C GLY A 69 -13.79 -11.24 5.50
N SER A 70 -12.48 -11.04 5.46
CA SER A 70 -11.82 -9.90 6.10
C SER A 70 -12.05 -8.64 5.28
N PHE A 71 -12.77 -7.68 5.86
CA PHE A 71 -13.00 -6.39 5.22
C PHE A 71 -11.70 -5.59 5.10
N GLU A 72 -10.81 -5.68 6.10
CA GLU A 72 -9.44 -5.16 6.06
C GLU A 72 -8.70 -5.66 4.84
N ALA A 73 -8.62 -6.98 4.67
CA ALA A 73 -7.92 -7.58 3.54
C ALA A 73 -8.49 -7.11 2.20
N TRP A 74 -9.82 -6.96 2.13
CA TRP A 74 -10.49 -6.45 0.94
C TRP A 74 -10.18 -4.96 0.66
N ILE A 75 -10.14 -4.10 1.68
CA ILE A 75 -9.74 -2.69 1.53
C ILE A 75 -8.28 -2.58 1.09
N PHE A 76 -7.37 -3.35 1.70
CA PHE A 76 -5.96 -3.32 1.31
C PHE A 76 -5.70 -3.93 -0.06
N LYS A 77 -6.56 -4.85 -0.54
CA LYS A 77 -6.55 -5.28 -1.94
C LYS A 77 -6.85 -4.12 -2.89
N ILE A 78 -7.77 -3.22 -2.52
CA ILE A 78 -8.04 -2.01 -3.30
C ILE A 78 -6.81 -1.09 -3.25
N ALA A 79 -6.27 -0.81 -2.06
CA ALA A 79 -5.09 0.04 -1.89
C ALA A 79 -3.88 -0.48 -2.67
N GLY A 80 -3.57 -1.77 -2.57
CA GLY A 80 -2.49 -2.40 -3.32
C GLY A 80 -2.70 -2.35 -4.83
N SER A 81 -3.94 -2.44 -5.30
CA SER A 81 -4.23 -2.23 -6.72
C SER A 81 -4.00 -0.78 -7.15
N VAL A 82 -4.38 0.21 -6.33
CA VAL A 82 -4.12 1.64 -6.59
C VAL A 82 -2.61 1.89 -6.66
N TYR A 83 -1.86 1.42 -5.68
CA TYR A 83 -0.41 1.56 -5.68
C TYR A 83 0.25 0.84 -6.87
N TYR A 84 -0.23 -0.35 -7.24
CA TYR A 84 0.30 -1.07 -8.41
C TYR A 84 -0.04 -0.39 -9.75
N ASP A 85 -1.18 0.31 -9.85
CA ASP A 85 -1.51 1.15 -10.99
C ASP A 85 -0.53 2.35 -11.07
N TYR A 86 -0.26 3.01 -9.94
CA TYR A 86 0.73 4.08 -9.81
C TYR A 86 2.15 3.64 -10.19
N LEU A 87 2.64 2.51 -9.66
CA LEU A 87 3.96 1.99 -10.00
C LEU A 87 4.12 1.76 -11.52
N ARG A 88 3.09 1.21 -12.17
CA ARG A 88 3.11 1.02 -13.63
C ARG A 88 3.18 2.35 -14.39
N LYS A 89 2.57 3.42 -13.88
CA LYS A 89 2.68 4.77 -14.45
C LYS A 89 4.10 5.32 -14.29
N VAL A 90 4.64 5.27 -13.08
CA VAL A 90 6.01 5.74 -12.77
C VAL A 90 7.06 5.00 -13.60
N ILE A 91 6.98 3.67 -13.71
CA ILE A 91 7.91 2.87 -14.51
C ILE A 91 7.82 3.26 -15.99
N ARG A 92 6.62 3.40 -16.55
CA ARG A 92 6.43 3.82 -17.95
C ARG A 92 6.96 5.22 -18.20
N GLU A 93 6.76 6.14 -17.27
CA GLU A 93 7.30 7.50 -17.37
C GLU A 93 8.83 7.47 -17.33
N ARG A 94 9.45 6.68 -16.45
CA ARG A 94 10.89 6.45 -16.42
C ARG A 94 11.42 5.82 -17.70
N GLU A 95 10.74 4.81 -18.25
CA GLU A 95 11.12 4.16 -19.52
C GLU A 95 10.98 5.08 -20.73
N ASN A 96 9.93 5.89 -20.76
CA ASN A 96 9.75 6.91 -21.79
C ASN A 96 10.83 8.00 -21.69
N TYR A 97 11.26 8.34 -20.47
CA TYR A 97 12.30 9.33 -20.21
C TYR A 97 13.71 8.78 -20.45
N SER A 98 13.96 7.49 -20.19
CA SER A 98 15.24 6.82 -20.47
C SER A 98 15.50 6.65 -21.97
N ARG A 99 14.46 6.61 -22.81
CA ARG A 99 14.60 6.65 -24.28
C ARG A 99 15.18 7.98 -24.82
N TYR A 100 15.27 9.02 -23.98
CA TYR A 100 15.80 10.35 -24.33
C TYR A 100 17.12 10.71 -23.62
N ARG A 101 17.71 9.83 -22.80
CA ARG A 101 18.75 10.23 -21.82
C ARG A 101 19.98 9.32 -21.84
N GLU A 102 20.75 9.36 -22.93
CA GLU A 102 22.20 9.07 -22.87
C GLU A 102 23.01 10.27 -22.32
N GLU A 103 22.35 11.37 -21.92
CA GLU A 103 23.06 12.64 -21.61
C GLU A 103 22.54 13.39 -20.37
N LYS A 104 22.07 12.69 -19.33
CA LYS A 104 21.79 13.39 -18.06
C LYS A 104 21.80 12.42 -16.88
N GLU A 105 22.99 12.14 -16.38
CA GLU A 105 23.16 12.11 -14.93
C GLU A 105 22.59 13.42 -14.36
N TYR A 106 22.05 13.36 -13.14
CA TYR A 106 21.39 14.43 -12.37
C TYR A 106 19.87 14.59 -12.53
N LEU A 107 19.21 14.69 -11.36
CA LEU A 107 17.78 14.81 -11.01
C LEU A 107 17.12 13.44 -10.71
N ASP A 108 16.81 13.03 -9.48
CA ASP A 108 16.48 13.84 -8.29
C ASP A 108 17.05 13.34 -6.97
N ARG A 109 17.53 14.35 -6.23
CA ARG A 109 17.93 14.34 -4.84
C ARG A 109 16.68 14.58 -3.99
N GLN A 110 16.69 13.95 -2.82
CA GLN A 110 16.03 14.39 -1.58
C GLN A 110 14.50 14.34 -1.54
N HIS A 111 13.99 13.26 -0.96
CA HIS A 111 13.26 13.39 0.29
C HIS A 111 14.10 12.73 1.38
N GLU A 112 15.09 13.47 1.86
CA GLU A 112 15.66 13.25 3.18
C GLU A 112 14.65 13.89 4.13
N SER A 113 13.62 13.13 4.53
CA SER A 113 12.84 13.53 5.69
C SER A 113 13.78 13.43 6.88
N ASP A 114 14.04 14.56 7.52
CA ASP A 114 14.86 14.75 8.71
C ASP A 114 14.17 14.15 9.96
N GLU A 115 13.68 12.92 9.83
CA GLU A 115 13.18 12.07 10.89
C GLU A 115 14.20 10.95 11.07
N THR A 116 14.48 10.55 12.31
CA THR A 116 15.25 9.34 12.61
C THR A 116 14.55 8.13 11.98
N GLU A 117 14.87 7.86 10.71
CA GLU A 117 14.36 6.72 9.97
C GLU A 117 14.78 5.46 10.71
N THR A 118 13.80 4.68 11.15
CA THR A 118 14.05 3.44 11.87
C THR A 118 14.81 2.47 10.97
N ASP A 119 15.57 1.55 11.56
CA ASP A 119 16.25 0.49 10.79
C ASP A 119 15.26 -0.31 9.92
N LEU A 120 14.00 -0.40 10.35
CA LEU A 120 12.93 -1.04 9.62
C LEU A 120 12.52 -0.23 8.38
N GLU A 121 12.30 1.08 8.51
CA GLU A 121 11.94 1.96 7.39
C GLU A 121 13.05 1.99 6.34
N LYS A 122 14.31 2.11 6.78
CA LYS A 122 15.49 1.97 5.91
C LYS A 122 15.48 0.63 5.18
N ALA A 123 15.28 -0.47 5.91
CA ALA A 123 15.27 -1.81 5.33
C ALA A 123 14.15 -2.01 4.29
N VAL A 124 12.97 -1.42 4.51
CA VAL A 124 11.85 -1.43 3.54
C VAL A 124 12.19 -0.56 2.33
N SER A 125 12.88 0.57 2.54
CA SER A 125 13.27 1.48 1.47
C SER A 125 14.24 0.85 0.47
N GLU A 126 15.13 -0.01 0.96
CA GLU A 126 16.10 -0.75 0.16
C GLU A 126 15.47 -1.83 -0.75
N LEU A 127 14.20 -2.18 -0.55
CA LEU A 127 13.52 -3.14 -1.41
C LEU A 127 13.19 -2.54 -2.78
N ASP A 128 13.21 -3.37 -3.83
CA ASP A 128 12.59 -3.01 -5.10
C ASP A 128 11.08 -2.78 -4.92
N GLU A 129 10.50 -1.91 -5.75
CA GLU A 129 9.10 -1.46 -5.64
C GLU A 129 8.10 -2.62 -5.53
N ASP A 130 8.34 -3.72 -6.28
CA ASP A 130 7.48 -4.90 -6.27
C ASP A 130 7.62 -5.72 -4.98
N SER A 131 8.84 -5.95 -4.51
CA SER A 131 9.09 -6.62 -3.23
C SER A 131 8.54 -5.80 -2.05
N ARG A 132 8.70 -4.47 -2.09
CA ARG A 132 8.14 -3.55 -1.10
C ARG A 132 6.63 -3.70 -1.02
N ASN A 133 5.93 -3.62 -2.16
CA ASN A 133 4.48 -3.78 -2.21
C ASN A 133 4.00 -5.09 -1.55
N LEU A 134 4.65 -6.21 -1.88
CA LEU A 134 4.26 -7.53 -1.37
C LEU A 134 4.48 -7.68 0.14
N VAL A 135 5.59 -7.14 0.65
CA VAL A 135 5.87 -7.08 2.09
C VAL A 135 4.81 -6.22 2.77
N MET A 136 4.60 -5.01 2.26
CA MET A 136 3.65 -4.06 2.85
C MET A 136 2.22 -4.61 2.90
N LEU A 137 1.75 -5.26 1.83
CA LEU A 137 0.48 -5.97 1.84
C LEU A 137 0.45 -7.08 2.91
N ARG A 138 1.50 -7.89 3.04
CA ARG A 138 1.51 -8.95 4.06
C ARG A 138 1.37 -8.40 5.48
N TYR A 139 2.04 -7.30 5.80
CA TYR A 139 2.13 -6.79 7.17
C TYR A 139 1.03 -5.80 7.55
N TYR A 140 0.53 -4.98 6.61
CA TYR A 140 -0.53 -4.01 6.93
C TYR A 140 -1.94 -4.60 6.91
N SER A 141 -2.16 -5.68 6.15
CA SER A 141 -3.49 -6.25 5.94
C SER A 141 -3.66 -7.69 6.39
N ASP A 142 -2.60 -8.26 6.98
CA ASP A 142 -2.50 -9.66 7.42
C ASP A 142 -2.84 -10.70 6.32
N MET A 143 -2.85 -10.26 5.05
CA MET A 143 -3.27 -11.06 3.90
C MET A 143 -2.37 -12.28 3.72
N SER A 144 -2.97 -13.44 3.53
CA SER A 144 -2.26 -14.67 3.16
C SER A 144 -1.54 -14.52 1.81
N PHE A 145 -0.53 -15.35 1.56
CA PHE A 145 0.17 -15.36 0.27
C PHE A 145 -0.77 -15.58 -0.92
N LYS A 146 -1.87 -16.33 -0.71
CA LYS A 146 -2.91 -16.55 -1.72
C LYS A 146 -3.70 -15.28 -2.00
N GLU A 147 -4.12 -14.55 -0.97
CA GLU A 147 -4.83 -13.28 -1.13
C GLU A 147 -3.96 -12.22 -1.79
N ILE A 148 -2.66 -12.16 -1.45
CA ILE A 148 -1.70 -11.25 -2.09
C ILE A 148 -1.51 -11.62 -3.58
N ALA A 149 -1.42 -12.90 -3.90
CA ALA A 149 -1.35 -13.37 -5.29
C ALA A 149 -2.58 -12.95 -6.10
N GLU A 150 -3.78 -13.13 -5.53
CA GLU A 150 -5.03 -12.68 -6.16
C GLU A 150 -5.13 -11.16 -6.28
N ALA A 151 -4.59 -10.41 -5.33
CA ALA A 151 -4.58 -8.94 -5.35
C ALA A 151 -3.61 -8.37 -6.39
N THR A 152 -2.45 -9.03 -6.56
CA THR A 152 -1.38 -8.55 -7.45
C THR A 152 -1.39 -9.22 -8.82
N GLY A 153 -2.24 -10.22 -9.04
CA GLY A 153 -2.28 -11.01 -10.28
C GLY A 153 -1.03 -11.88 -10.51
N LYS A 154 -0.24 -12.14 -9.46
CA LYS A 154 1.01 -12.91 -9.53
C LYS A 154 0.79 -14.36 -9.08
N PRO A 155 1.56 -15.34 -9.57
CA PRO A 155 1.53 -16.69 -9.03
C PRO A 155 1.90 -16.73 -7.54
N VAL A 156 1.21 -17.55 -6.74
CA VAL A 156 1.46 -17.68 -5.29
C VAL A 156 2.93 -18.03 -5.00
N GLY A 157 3.54 -18.91 -5.80
CA GLY A 157 4.95 -19.26 -5.65
C GLY A 157 5.90 -18.08 -5.88
N THR A 158 5.55 -17.17 -6.80
CA THR A 158 6.30 -15.93 -7.03
C THR A 158 6.18 -14.98 -5.85
N VAL A 159 4.97 -14.81 -5.31
CA VAL A 159 4.71 -13.99 -4.11
C VAL A 159 5.53 -14.51 -2.93
N LEU A 160 5.47 -15.81 -2.66
CA LEU A 160 6.20 -16.45 -1.57
C LEU A 160 7.72 -16.23 -1.70
N THR A 161 8.26 -16.50 -2.89
CA THR A 161 9.69 -16.37 -3.16
C THR A 161 10.16 -14.92 -3.02
N LYS A 162 9.38 -13.95 -3.53
CA LYS A 162 9.72 -12.53 -3.43
C LYS A 162 9.67 -12.04 -1.98
N ILE A 163 8.61 -12.33 -1.23
CA ILE A 163 8.51 -11.93 0.18
C ILE A 163 9.66 -12.54 0.98
N HIS A 164 9.98 -13.82 0.78
CA HIS A 164 11.09 -14.46 1.50
C HIS A 164 12.45 -13.79 1.21
N ARG A 165 12.72 -13.46 -0.07
CA ARG A 165 13.95 -12.74 -0.45
C ARG A 165 13.98 -11.32 0.10
N ALA A 166 12.84 -10.63 0.10
CA ALA A 166 12.70 -9.28 0.66
C ALA A 166 13.01 -9.28 2.16
N LEU A 167 12.41 -10.18 2.93
CA LEU A 167 12.68 -10.32 4.36
C LEU A 167 14.14 -10.65 4.66
N LYS A 168 14.78 -11.49 3.84
CA LYS A 168 16.21 -11.77 3.97
C LYS A 168 17.05 -10.51 3.74
N LYS A 169 16.72 -9.71 2.71
CA LYS A 169 17.42 -8.44 2.44
C LYS A 169 17.22 -7.45 3.60
N MET A 170 15.99 -7.26 4.06
CA MET A 170 15.67 -6.38 5.18
C MET A 170 16.46 -6.76 6.45
N LYS A 171 16.51 -8.06 6.77
CA LYS A 171 17.28 -8.56 7.90
C LYS A 171 18.77 -8.18 7.80
N THR A 172 19.37 -8.34 6.62
CA THR A 172 20.78 -7.96 6.40
C THR A 172 21.01 -6.46 6.57
N VAL A 173 20.08 -5.61 6.12
CA VAL A 173 20.17 -4.15 6.31
C VAL A 173 20.14 -3.81 7.80
N ILE A 174 19.16 -4.35 8.54
CA ILE A 174 19.01 -4.11 9.98
C ILE A 174 20.24 -4.60 10.77
N GLU A 175 20.77 -5.78 10.44
CA GLU A 175 21.97 -6.35 11.09
C GLU A 175 23.25 -5.53 10.83
N ASN A 176 23.31 -4.79 9.72
CA ASN A 176 24.45 -3.93 9.38
C ASN A 176 24.39 -2.56 10.09
N GLU A 177 23.19 -2.02 10.33
CA GLU A 177 23.00 -0.75 11.05
C GLU A 177 23.16 -0.92 12.58
N SER A 178 22.92 -2.12 13.10
CA SER A 178 23.12 -2.45 14.53
C SER A 178 24.59 -2.66 14.94
N ARG A 179 25.56 -2.42 14.05
CA ARG A 179 27.01 -2.60 14.29
C ARG A 179 27.75 -1.27 14.30
#